data_AF-A0A2P6PX13-F1
#
_entry.id   AF-A0A2P6PX13-F1
#
_cell.length_a   1.000
_cell.length_b   1.000
_cell.length_c   1.000
_cell.angle_alpha   90.00
_cell.angle_beta   90.00
_cell.angle_gamma   90.00
#
_symmetry.space_group_name_H-M   'P 1'
#
loop_
_entity.id
_entity.type
_entity.pdbx_description
1 polymer ?
#
loop_
_entity_poly.entity_id
_entity_poly.type
_entity_poly.pdbx_seq_one_letter_code
_entity_poly.pdbx_strand_id
1 'polypeptide(L)'
;MIKNIPNQFGRSDLLSMLKDHCLDENLNAVLRSEPKEKSEFDFLYLPMDFKKFWEKERISNLGYAFVNFTSSSAALRFYKQYHKFEWPVPKNKKICEVTCAKTQGKEALTKKFKNKIFWCHSNEYLPVILAPPCDGVKNSGLVMVGKLAGQPKILKKK
;
A
#
# COMPACT_ATOMS: atom_id res chain seq x y z
N MET A 1 -5.03 1.20 -7.44
CA MET A 1 -3.87 0.31 -7.55
C MET A 1 -2.69 1.13 -8.01
N ILE A 2 -1.56 1.00 -7.34
CA ILE A 2 -0.31 1.67 -7.70
C ILE A 2 0.57 0.61 -8.37
N LYS A 3 1.13 0.89 -9.54
CA LYS A 3 2.00 -0.01 -10.29
C LYS A 3 3.36 0.64 -10.54
N ASN A 4 4.31 -0.17 -10.97
CA ASN A 4 5.70 0.19 -11.24
C ASN A 4 6.43 0.73 -10.00
N ILE A 5 6.12 0.18 -8.83
CA ILE A 5 6.78 0.54 -7.56
C ILE A 5 8.24 0.06 -7.61
N PRO A 6 9.23 0.85 -7.14
CA PRO A 6 10.62 0.40 -7.02
C PRO A 6 10.71 -0.79 -6.07
N ASN A 7 11.42 -1.84 -6.46
CA ASN A 7 11.39 -3.13 -5.76
C ASN A 7 11.93 -3.10 -4.32
N GLN A 8 12.72 -2.09 -3.99
CA GLN A 8 13.26 -1.86 -2.64
C GLN A 8 12.27 -1.22 -1.68
N PHE A 9 11.12 -0.73 -2.17
CA PHE A 9 10.12 -0.11 -1.31
C PHE A 9 9.44 -1.16 -0.44
N GLY A 10 9.24 -0.81 0.82
CA GLY A 10 8.41 -1.51 1.78
C GLY A 10 7.06 -0.83 1.99
N ARG A 11 6.29 -1.40 2.92
CA ARG A 11 5.00 -0.84 3.34
C ARG A 11 5.15 0.54 3.97
N SER A 12 6.20 0.75 4.76
CA SER A 12 6.50 2.04 5.42
C SER A 12 6.68 3.18 4.42
N ASP A 13 7.41 2.93 3.32
CA ASP A 13 7.66 3.94 2.29
C ASP A 13 6.36 4.39 1.62
N LEU A 14 5.49 3.42 1.29
CA LEU A 14 4.17 3.73 0.74
C LEU A 14 3.26 4.41 1.75
N LEU A 15 3.31 4.02 3.04
CA LEU A 15 2.56 4.68 4.09
C LEU A 15 2.97 6.15 4.25
N SER A 16 4.28 6.44 4.23
CA SER A 16 4.77 7.83 4.30
C SER A 16 4.24 8.63 3.11
N MET A 17 4.46 8.14 1.89
CA MET A 17 3.99 8.83 0.68
C MET A 17 2.48 9.09 0.69
N LEU A 18 1.67 8.11 1.11
CA LEU A 18 0.22 8.27 1.19
C LEU A 18 -0.20 9.25 2.29
N LYS A 19 0.49 9.24 3.44
CA LYS A 19 0.24 10.19 4.54
C LYS A 19 0.58 11.61 4.12
N ASP A 20 1.75 11.83 3.53
CA ASP A 20 2.22 13.13 3.07
C ASP A 20 1.24 13.70 2.04
N HIS A 21 0.81 12.90 1.06
CA HIS A 21 -0.21 13.30 0.11
C HIS A 21 -1.53 13.71 0.77
N CYS A 22 -2.03 12.90 1.70
CA CYS A 22 -3.30 13.20 2.37
C CYS A 22 -3.19 14.48 3.22
N LEU A 23 -2.06 14.65 3.92
CA LEU A 23 -1.77 15.85 4.68
C LEU A 23 -1.78 17.09 3.78
N ASP A 24 -1.03 17.07 2.68
CA ASP A 24 -0.91 18.19 1.75
C ASP A 24 -2.27 18.56 1.14
N GLU A 25 -3.04 17.57 0.66
CA GLU A 25 -4.36 17.83 0.08
C GLU A 25 -5.34 18.41 1.11
N ASN A 26 -5.32 17.89 2.33
CA ASN A 26 -6.21 18.33 3.40
C ASN A 26 -5.83 19.73 3.90
N LEU A 27 -4.53 20.03 4.07
CA LEU A 27 -4.05 21.37 4.43
C LEU A 27 -4.38 22.39 3.33
N ASN A 28 -4.15 22.04 2.06
CA ASN A 28 -4.48 22.92 0.93
C ASN A 28 -5.98 23.22 0.85
N ALA A 29 -6.86 22.25 1.15
CA ALA A 29 -8.30 22.49 1.20
C ALA A 29 -8.67 23.51 2.29
N VAL A 30 -8.06 23.41 3.48
CA VAL A 30 -8.25 24.36 4.58
C VAL A 30 -7.75 25.76 4.20
N LEU A 31 -6.53 25.87 3.67
CA LEU A 31 -5.93 27.15 3.28
C LEU A 31 -6.74 27.88 2.21
N ARG A 32 -7.36 27.15 1.28
CA ARG A 32 -8.18 27.72 0.21
C ARG A 32 -9.64 27.95 0.62
N SER A 33 -10.01 27.61 1.86
CA SER A 33 -11.41 27.63 2.33
C SER A 33 -12.36 26.87 1.40
N GLU A 34 -11.86 25.80 0.77
CA GLU A 34 -12.61 25.00 -0.18
C GLU A 34 -13.27 23.82 0.55
N PRO A 35 -14.61 23.71 0.55
CA PRO A 35 -15.29 22.55 1.12
C PRO A 35 -15.01 21.34 0.23
N LYS A 36 -14.02 20.55 0.63
CA LYS A 36 -13.63 19.30 -0.03
C LYS A 36 -13.76 18.13 0.93
N GLU A 37 -14.21 17.00 0.39
CA GLU A 37 -14.06 15.73 1.08
C GLU A 37 -12.58 15.48 1.39
N LYS A 38 -12.30 15.06 2.64
CA LYS A 38 -10.94 14.77 3.09
C LYS A 38 -10.29 13.69 2.22
N SER A 39 -9.02 13.88 1.90
CA SER A 39 -8.15 12.81 1.42
C SER A 39 -7.85 11.89 2.58
N GLU A 40 -8.45 10.70 2.59
CA GLU A 40 -8.14 9.66 3.57
C GLU A 40 -8.07 8.28 2.88
N PHE A 41 -7.31 7.37 3.47
CA PHE A 41 -7.22 5.98 3.01
C PHE A 41 -7.30 5.00 4.18
N ASP A 42 -7.88 3.83 3.95
CA ASP A 42 -8.21 2.87 5.00
C ASP A 42 -7.73 1.45 4.71
N PHE A 43 -7.06 1.22 3.57
CA PHE A 43 -6.46 -0.07 3.25
C PHE A 43 -5.15 0.11 2.48
N LEU A 44 -4.14 -0.70 2.81
CA LEU A 44 -2.89 -0.81 2.06
C LEU A 44 -2.43 -2.26 2.00
N TYR A 45 -1.98 -2.70 0.84
CA TYR A 45 -1.28 -3.97 0.68
C TYR A 45 -0.20 -3.90 -0.40
N LEU A 46 1.03 -4.20 -0.02
CA LEU A 46 2.19 -4.33 -0.90
C LEU A 46 2.64 -5.81 -0.92
N PRO A 47 2.29 -6.59 -1.96
CA PRO A 47 2.81 -7.93 -2.12
C PRO A 47 4.33 -7.97 -2.25
N MET A 48 4.95 -8.90 -1.53
CA MET A 48 6.39 -9.13 -1.52
C MET A 48 6.75 -10.48 -2.14
N ASP A 49 7.89 -10.53 -2.82
CA ASP A 49 8.54 -11.76 -3.26
C ASP A 49 9.55 -12.22 -2.19
N PHE A 50 9.25 -13.34 -1.55
CA PHE A 50 10.12 -13.98 -0.55
C PHE A 50 10.99 -15.08 -1.14
N LYS A 51 10.88 -15.41 -2.44
CA LYS A 51 11.67 -16.51 -3.02
C LYS A 51 13.17 -16.29 -2.81
N LYS A 52 13.63 -15.07 -3.09
CA LYS A 52 15.04 -14.68 -2.94
C LYS A 52 15.44 -14.41 -1.48
N PHE A 53 14.47 -14.16 -0.60
CA PHE A 53 14.74 -13.97 0.82
C PHE A 53 15.25 -15.25 1.46
N TRP A 54 14.63 -16.39 1.16
CA TRP A 54 15.00 -17.67 1.74
C TRP A 54 16.36 -18.22 1.26
N GLU A 55 16.87 -17.72 0.13
CA GLU A 55 18.16 -18.13 -0.43
C GLU A 55 19.28 -17.11 -0.19
N LYS A 56 18.95 -15.81 -0.16
CA LYS A 56 19.93 -14.70 -0.26
C LYS A 56 19.61 -13.51 0.64
N GLU A 57 18.68 -13.66 1.58
CA GLU A 57 18.19 -12.61 2.50
C GLU A 57 17.70 -11.33 1.80
N ARG A 58 17.36 -11.42 0.51
CA ARG A 58 16.91 -10.28 -0.28
C ARG A 58 15.40 -10.28 -0.46
N ILE A 59 14.74 -9.29 0.11
CA ILE A 59 13.29 -9.06 -0.02
C ILE A 59 13.06 -8.00 -1.09
N SER A 60 12.05 -8.21 -1.92
CA SER A 60 11.62 -7.19 -2.89
C SER A 60 10.11 -7.23 -3.08
N ASN A 61 9.48 -6.08 -3.32
CA ASN A 61 8.07 -6.07 -3.69
C ASN A 61 7.84 -6.55 -5.15
N LEU A 62 6.60 -6.91 -5.46
CA LEU A 62 6.18 -7.35 -6.80
C LEU A 62 5.91 -6.19 -7.77
N GLY A 63 6.18 -4.94 -7.39
CA GLY A 63 6.05 -3.75 -8.23
C GLY A 63 4.64 -3.15 -8.28
N TYR A 64 3.71 -3.61 -7.44
CA TYR A 64 2.37 -3.04 -7.36
C TYR A 64 1.81 -3.09 -5.94
N ALA A 65 0.85 -2.22 -5.64
CA ALA A 65 0.15 -2.16 -4.35
C ALA A 65 -1.35 -1.88 -4.52
N PHE A 66 -2.14 -2.41 -3.60
CA PHE A 66 -3.54 -2.05 -3.44
C PHE A 66 -3.69 -1.00 -2.35
N VAL A 67 -4.38 0.08 -2.67
CA VAL A 67 -4.73 1.16 -1.75
C VAL A 67 -6.23 1.41 -1.90
N ASN A 68 -6.95 1.52 -0.79
CA ASN A 68 -8.33 1.99 -0.78
C ASN A 68 -8.40 3.38 -0.17
N PHE A 69 -8.79 4.36 -0.98
CA PHE A 69 -9.18 5.68 -0.50
C PHE A 69 -10.63 5.63 -0.05
N THR A 70 -10.99 6.44 0.95
CA THR A 70 -12.35 6.47 1.50
C THR A 70 -13.35 7.13 0.55
N SER A 71 -12.88 7.96 -0.39
CA SER A 71 -13.70 8.52 -1.46
C SER A 71 -13.02 8.48 -2.83
N SER A 72 -13.83 8.49 -3.89
CA SER A 72 -13.35 8.56 -5.28
C SER A 72 -12.63 9.86 -5.57
N SER A 73 -13.07 10.97 -4.95
CA SER A 73 -12.42 12.28 -5.03
C SER A 73 -10.99 12.23 -4.50
N ALA A 74 -10.77 11.57 -3.36
CA ALA A 74 -9.43 11.36 -2.79
C ALA A 74 -8.54 10.51 -3.71
N ALA A 75 -9.07 9.41 -4.25
CA ALA A 75 -8.36 8.58 -5.22
C ALA A 75 -7.98 9.34 -6.49
N LEU A 76 -8.85 10.23 -6.98
CA LEU A 76 -8.60 11.05 -8.16
C LEU A 76 -7.50 12.09 -7.91
N ARG A 77 -7.44 12.71 -6.72
CA ARG A 77 -6.36 13.63 -6.35
C ARG A 77 -5.02 12.91 -6.30
N PHE A 78 -4.98 11.72 -5.70
CA PHE A 78 -3.78 10.89 -5.71
C PHE A 78 -3.36 10.51 -7.13
N TYR A 79 -4.31 10.12 -7.99
CA TYR A 79 -4.05 9.84 -9.40
C TYR A 79 -3.43 11.04 -10.11
N LYS A 80 -4.00 12.25 -9.95
CA LYS A 80 -3.51 13.47 -10.60
C LYS A 80 -2.07 13.81 -10.20
N GLN A 81 -1.71 13.55 -8.94
CA GLN A 81 -0.38 13.82 -8.42
C GLN A 81 0.66 12.76 -8.81
N TYR A 82 0.30 11.47 -8.72
CA TYR A 82 1.27 10.38 -8.80
C TYR A 82 1.22 9.56 -10.09
N HIS A 83 0.18 9.68 -10.91
CA HIS A 83 0.17 9.03 -12.22
C HIS A 83 1.23 9.68 -13.12
N LYS A 84 2.11 8.85 -13.72
CA LYS A 84 3.32 9.27 -14.46
C LYS A 84 4.40 9.94 -13.61
N PHE A 85 4.34 9.83 -12.29
CA PHE A 85 5.39 10.30 -11.41
C PHE A 85 6.66 9.44 -11.55
N GLU A 86 7.82 10.06 -11.77
CA GLU A 86 9.11 9.37 -11.76
C GLU A 86 9.56 9.17 -10.31
N TRP A 87 9.77 7.92 -9.91
CA TRP A 87 10.22 7.62 -8.55
C TRP A 87 11.62 8.20 -8.30
N PRO A 88 11.85 8.93 -7.19
CA PRO A 88 13.13 9.56 -6.87
C PRO A 88 14.12 8.54 -6.31
N VAL A 89 14.49 7.56 -7.14
CA VAL A 89 15.41 6.48 -6.80
C VAL A 89 16.67 6.55 -7.67
N PRO A 90 17.87 6.30 -7.10
CA PRO A 90 19.13 6.47 -7.84
C PRO A 90 19.34 5.42 -8.94
N LYS A 91 18.69 4.25 -8.83
CA LYS A 91 18.80 3.14 -9.79
C LYS A 91 17.41 2.59 -10.10
N ASN A 92 17.24 2.05 -11.31
CA ASN A 92 15.98 1.50 -11.80
C ASN A 92 14.84 2.53 -11.74
N LYS A 93 15.05 3.67 -12.41
CA LYS A 93 14.01 4.69 -12.57
C LYS A 93 12.76 4.04 -13.16
N LYS A 94 11.66 4.16 -12.45
CA LYS A 94 10.36 3.67 -12.87
C LYS A 94 9.40 4.84 -12.90
N ILE A 95 8.40 4.74 -13.78
CA ILE A 95 7.32 5.71 -13.87
C ILE A 95 6.09 5.08 -13.22
N CYS A 96 5.63 5.70 -12.14
CA CYS A 96 4.44 5.29 -11.40
C CYS A 96 3.21 5.27 -12.31
N GLU A 97 2.42 4.21 -12.22
CA GLU A 97 1.15 4.10 -12.92
C GLU A 97 0.04 3.84 -11.90
N VAL A 98 -0.83 4.82 -11.73
CA VAL A 98 -2.03 4.69 -10.90
C VAL A 98 -3.19 4.23 -11.78
N THR A 99 -3.89 3.17 -11.38
CA THR A 99 -5.04 2.59 -12.10
C THR A 99 -6.13 2.12 -11.14
N CYS A 100 -7.36 2.00 -11.64
CA CYS A 100 -8.44 1.34 -10.89
C CYS A 100 -8.15 -0.15 -10.71
N ALA A 101 -8.31 -0.66 -9.49
CA ALA A 101 -8.17 -2.09 -9.21
C ALA A 101 -9.41 -2.87 -9.69
N LYS A 102 -9.25 -4.15 -10.02
CA LYS A 102 -10.39 -5.05 -10.31
C LYS A 102 -11.29 -5.29 -9.08
N THR A 103 -10.70 -5.34 -7.89
CA THR A 103 -11.42 -5.42 -6.61
C THR A 103 -11.47 -4.02 -6.01
N GLN A 104 -12.68 -3.49 -5.81
CA GLN A 104 -12.93 -2.12 -5.34
C GLN A 104 -13.55 -2.12 -3.93
N GLY A 105 -13.19 -1.15 -3.11
CA GLY A 105 -13.69 -0.99 -1.74
C GLY A 105 -12.93 -1.80 -0.71
N LYS A 106 -12.85 -1.24 0.52
CA LYS A 106 -12.20 -1.87 1.67
C LYS A 106 -12.78 -3.24 1.96
N GLU A 107 -14.11 -3.38 2.05
CA GLU A 107 -14.78 -4.63 2.46
C GLU A 107 -14.46 -5.77 1.50
N ALA A 108 -14.45 -5.50 0.19
CA ALA A 108 -14.12 -6.48 -0.83
C ALA A 108 -12.64 -6.90 -0.76
N LEU A 109 -11.73 -5.94 -0.53
CA LEU A 109 -10.31 -6.21 -0.32
C LEU A 109 -10.08 -7.03 0.96
N THR A 110 -10.70 -6.63 2.07
CA THR A 110 -10.65 -7.37 3.34
C THR A 110 -11.14 -8.79 3.15
N LYS A 111 -12.32 -9.00 2.53
CA LYS A 111 -12.87 -10.34 2.27
C LYS A 111 -11.94 -11.18 1.38
N LYS A 112 -11.32 -10.56 0.38
CA LYS A 112 -10.37 -11.23 -0.53
C LYS A 112 -9.14 -11.77 0.18
N PHE A 113 -8.63 -11.04 1.19
CA PHE A 113 -7.38 -11.39 1.87
C PHE A 113 -7.57 -12.03 3.26
N LYS A 114 -8.74 -11.89 3.90
CA LYS A 114 -9.01 -12.37 5.27
C LYS A 114 -8.68 -13.85 5.48
N ASN A 115 -8.97 -14.69 4.48
CA ASN A 115 -8.75 -16.14 4.55
C ASN A 115 -7.47 -16.59 3.81
N LYS A 116 -6.66 -15.65 3.31
CA LYS A 116 -5.40 -15.98 2.63
C LYS A 116 -4.31 -16.26 3.65
N ILE A 117 -3.47 -17.23 3.30
CA ILE A 117 -2.26 -17.59 4.03
C ILE A 117 -1.08 -16.91 3.36
N PHE A 118 -0.28 -16.20 4.16
CA PHE A 118 0.90 -15.48 3.70
C PHE A 118 2.14 -16.16 4.24
N TRP A 119 2.97 -16.66 3.32
CA TRP A 119 4.23 -17.33 3.61
C TRP A 119 5.35 -16.30 3.73
N CYS A 120 5.35 -15.58 4.84
CA CYS A 120 6.33 -14.56 5.17
C CYS A 120 6.73 -14.66 6.65
N HIS A 121 7.87 -14.05 7.01
CA HIS A 121 8.41 -14.15 8.37
C HIS A 121 7.90 -13.06 9.33
N SER A 122 7.21 -12.03 8.81
CA SER A 122 6.74 -10.90 9.61
C SER A 122 5.34 -10.46 9.19
N ASN A 123 4.58 -9.92 10.15
CA ASN A 123 3.28 -9.29 9.93
C ASN A 123 3.37 -8.02 9.09
N GLU A 124 4.57 -7.45 8.91
CA GLU A 124 4.77 -6.23 8.15
C GLU A 124 4.43 -6.35 6.66
N TYR A 125 4.36 -7.59 6.16
CA TYR A 125 4.05 -7.91 4.78
C TYR A 125 2.58 -8.30 4.55
N LEU A 126 1.79 -8.33 5.63
CA LEU A 126 0.36 -8.57 5.51
C LEU A 126 -0.36 -7.31 5.00
N PRO A 127 -1.48 -7.47 4.28
CA PRO A 127 -2.42 -6.39 4.06
C PRO A 127 -2.85 -5.75 5.38
N VAL A 128 -3.05 -4.43 5.38
CA VAL A 128 -3.45 -3.67 6.56
C VAL A 128 -4.68 -2.83 6.28
N ILE A 129 -5.54 -2.76 7.29
CA ILE A 129 -6.59 -1.75 7.41
C ILE A 129 -6.07 -0.66 8.35
N LEU A 130 -6.29 0.60 7.98
CA LEU A 130 -6.01 1.74 8.82
C LEU A 130 -7.31 2.15 9.53
N ALA A 131 -7.33 2.04 10.86
CA ALA A 131 -8.49 2.36 11.68
C ALA A 131 -8.09 3.30 12.82
N PRO A 132 -8.62 4.54 12.87
CA PRO A 132 -9.49 5.17 11.86
C PRO A 132 -8.78 5.35 10.50
N PRO A 133 -9.50 5.72 9.41
CA PRO A 133 -8.88 6.07 8.15
C PRO A 133 -7.81 7.16 8.33
N CYS A 134 -6.71 7.02 7.60
CA CYS A 134 -5.57 7.90 7.73
C CYS A 134 -5.72 9.12 6.82
N ASP A 135 -5.70 10.31 7.42
CA ASP A 135 -5.85 11.61 6.76
C ASP A 135 -4.54 12.39 6.65
N GLY A 136 -3.42 11.76 6.99
CA GLY A 136 -2.09 12.38 7.06
C GLY A 136 -1.73 12.95 8.44
N VAL A 137 -2.69 13.19 9.34
CA VAL A 137 -2.44 13.72 10.70
C VAL A 137 -2.68 12.66 11.77
N LYS A 138 -3.76 11.90 11.65
CA LYS A 138 -4.16 10.93 12.67
C LYS A 138 -3.18 9.77 12.76
N ASN A 139 -2.79 9.41 13.98
CA ASN A 139 -2.12 8.14 14.22
C ASN A 139 -3.13 7.00 14.06
N SER A 140 -3.15 6.41 12.87
CA SER A 140 -4.08 5.34 12.52
C SER A 140 -3.50 4.00 12.96
N GLY A 141 -4.29 3.22 13.71
CA GLY A 141 -3.91 1.86 14.06
C GLY A 141 -3.86 0.96 12.83
N LEU A 142 -2.90 0.04 12.78
CA LEU A 142 -2.79 -0.95 11.71
C LEU A 142 -3.41 -2.27 12.14
N VAL A 143 -4.51 -2.65 11.48
CA VAL A 143 -5.15 -3.96 11.69
C VAL A 143 -4.73 -4.89 10.56
N MET A 144 -3.99 -5.96 10.90
CA MET A 144 -3.53 -6.94 9.92
C MET A 144 -4.70 -7.75 9.36
N VAL A 145 -4.67 -8.07 8.06
CA VAL A 145 -5.67 -8.89 7.38
C VAL A 145 -5.00 -10.13 6.80
N GLY A 146 -5.49 -11.31 7.19
CA GLY A 146 -4.97 -12.60 6.73
C GLY A 146 -4.26 -13.38 7.82
N LYS A 147 -3.71 -14.54 7.46
CA LYS A 147 -2.99 -15.42 8.39
C LYS A 147 -1.52 -15.53 7.99
N LEU A 148 -0.63 -15.23 8.93
CA LEU A 148 0.81 -15.47 8.79
C LEU A 148 1.08 -16.97 8.95
N ALA A 149 1.77 -17.59 7.99
CA ALA A 149 2.20 -18.99 8.10
C ALA A 149 3.69 -19.16 8.45
N GLY A 150 4.50 -18.11 8.35
CA GLY A 150 5.95 -18.21 8.56
C GLY A 150 6.68 -18.73 7.32
N GLN A 151 7.85 -19.33 7.55
CA GLN A 151 8.67 -19.94 6.50
C GLN A 151 7.92 -21.14 5.87
N PRO A 152 7.94 -21.30 4.53
CA PRO A 152 7.47 -22.53 3.91
C PRO A 152 8.20 -23.73 4.54
N LYS A 153 7.45 -24.71 5.05
CA LYS A 153 8.02 -26.02 5.36
C LYS A 153 8.49 -26.61 4.04
N ILE A 154 9.76 -26.39 3.67
CA ILE A 154 10.37 -27.08 2.55
C ILE A 154 10.29 -28.56 2.94
N LEU A 155 9.38 -29.30 2.30
CA LEU A 155 9.39 -30.75 2.33
C LEU A 155 10.79 -31.14 1.84
N LYS A 156 11.66 -31.54 2.77
CA LYS A 156 12.91 -32.22 2.43
C LYS A 156 12.47 -33.40 1.57
N LYS A 157 12.69 -33.34 0.26
CA LYS A 157 12.58 -34.52 -0.60
C LYS A 157 13.53 -35.55 0.01
N LYS A 158 12.95 -36.61 0.57
CA LYS A 158 13.70 -37.81 0.95
C LYS A 158 14.25 -38.44 -0.32
#